data_AF-A0A166BGD7-F1
#
_entry.id   AF-A0A166BGD7-F1
#
_cell.length_a   1.000
_cell.length_b   1.000
_cell.length_c   1.000
_cell.angle_alpha   90.00
_cell.angle_beta   90.00
_cell.angle_gamma   90.00
#
_symmetry.space_group_name_H-M   'P 1'
#
loop_
_entity.id
_entity.type
_entity.pdbx_description
1 polymer ?
#
loop_
_entity_poly.entity_id
_entity_poly.type
_entity_poly.pdbx_seq_one_letter_code
_entity_poly.pdbx_strand_id
1 'polypeptide(L)'
;MFNSLLVVVAAAAAAVYAQQPAWAQCGGIGWSGGTTCVSGYYCSNINAYYFQCVPGVASSSASTASTSSAPQTTTSKTTATTTASSTTSASAPASSATSGVQIRAVQDPIFHLYLQNQNDTAVLGPEASSGYFTIGGTIALNGGAAPLYLNIGSETTSYRSLTFGSTASFSGWGLEGDTIITTQSSKYGRQLNFVACKVGSVFQTYLQLGSDVPAGSCTNYVSLHLPCLC
;
A
#
# COMPACT_ATOMS: atom_id res chain seq x y z
N MET A 1 73.80 17.16 9.48
CA MET A 1 73.24 15.83 9.10
C MET A 1 72.42 15.33 10.27
N PHE A 2 71.33 14.58 10.02
CA PHE A 2 70.24 14.15 10.93
C PHE A 2 69.14 15.23 11.13
N ASN A 3 68.21 15.43 10.19
CA ASN A 3 67.12 14.58 9.66
C ASN A 3 65.95 14.37 10.66
N SER A 4 64.86 15.09 10.37
CA SER A 4 63.43 14.84 10.64
C SER A 4 63.02 13.64 11.49
N LEU A 5 62.11 13.89 12.44
CA LEU A 5 60.75 13.31 12.34
C LEU A 5 59.77 14.07 13.27
N LEU A 6 58.86 14.85 12.67
CA LEU A 6 57.69 15.41 13.35
C LEU A 6 56.54 14.41 13.12
N VAL A 7 56.16 13.67 14.16
CA VAL A 7 55.04 12.72 14.10
C VAL A 7 53.74 13.50 14.18
N VAL A 8 53.10 13.74 13.03
CA VAL A 8 51.74 14.25 12.95
C VAL A 8 50.79 13.06 13.07
N VAL A 9 50.12 12.92 14.22
CA VAL A 9 49.00 12.00 14.38
C VAL A 9 47.76 12.66 13.77
N ALA A 10 47.45 12.31 12.52
CA ALA A 10 46.20 12.69 11.87
C ALA A 10 45.08 11.75 12.35
N ALA A 11 44.20 12.26 13.22
CA ALA A 11 42.97 11.57 13.58
C ALA A 11 41.98 11.67 12.40
N ALA A 12 41.81 10.58 11.65
CA ALA A 12 40.75 10.46 10.65
C ALA A 12 39.42 10.23 11.37
N ALA A 13 38.57 11.25 11.44
CA ALA A 13 37.17 11.08 11.80
C ALA A 13 36.46 10.35 10.65
N ALA A 14 36.27 9.05 10.78
CA ALA A 14 35.37 8.31 9.90
C ALA A 14 33.93 8.74 10.20
N ALA A 15 33.41 9.70 9.42
CA ALA A 15 31.98 9.99 9.42
C ALA A 15 31.25 8.83 8.72
N VAL A 16 30.92 7.79 9.49
CA VAL A 16 30.02 6.73 9.02
C VAL A 16 28.61 7.31 9.04
N TYR A 17 28.22 7.96 7.94
CA TYR A 17 26.82 8.25 7.67
C TYR A 17 26.12 6.94 7.29
N ALA A 18 25.70 6.17 8.29
CA ALA A 18 24.92 4.95 8.10
C ALA A 18 23.46 5.22 7.68
N GLN A 19 23.12 6.50 7.41
CA GLN A 19 21.79 6.91 6.96
C GLN A 19 21.78 7.16 5.46
N GLN A 20 20.94 6.40 4.76
CA GLN A 20 20.66 6.53 3.34
C GLN A 20 19.82 7.79 3.10
N PRO A 21 20.18 8.62 2.10
CA PRO A 21 19.42 9.81 1.78
C PRO A 21 18.03 9.46 1.25
N ALA A 22 17.16 10.47 1.18
CA ALA A 22 15.87 10.37 0.53
C ALA A 22 15.98 9.67 -0.84
N TRP A 23 15.10 8.71 -1.09
CA TRP A 23 15.00 7.94 -2.33
C TRP A 23 16.19 7.01 -2.64
N ALA A 24 17.17 6.88 -1.75
CA ALA A 24 18.27 5.92 -1.92
C ALA A 24 17.88 4.49 -1.54
N GLN A 25 18.67 3.53 -2.02
CA GLN A 25 18.52 2.13 -1.64
C GLN A 25 18.92 1.92 -0.18
N CYS A 26 18.07 1.26 0.59
CA CYS A 26 18.26 0.99 2.01
C CYS A 26 18.12 -0.50 2.36
N GLY A 27 18.08 -1.37 1.36
CA GLY A 27 17.93 -2.81 1.58
C GLY A 27 17.72 -3.57 0.28
N GLY A 28 17.69 -4.90 0.41
CA GLY A 28 17.56 -5.83 -0.70
C GLY A 28 18.55 -6.98 -0.61
N ILE A 29 18.21 -8.11 -1.24
CA ILE A 29 19.12 -9.23 -1.45
C ILE A 29 20.36 -8.71 -2.19
N GLY A 30 21.54 -8.86 -1.57
CA GLY A 30 22.81 -8.40 -2.11
C GLY A 30 23.16 -6.94 -1.81
N TRP A 31 22.34 -6.19 -1.07
CA TRP A 31 22.68 -4.84 -0.63
C TRP A 31 23.63 -4.88 0.58
N SER A 32 24.80 -4.25 0.45
CA SER A 32 25.81 -4.14 1.52
C SER A 32 25.90 -2.74 2.14
N GLY A 33 25.02 -1.82 1.72
CA GLY A 33 25.01 -0.43 2.20
C GLY A 33 24.22 -0.23 3.50
N GLY A 34 24.03 1.03 3.89
CA GLY A 34 23.24 1.36 5.08
C GLY A 34 21.77 0.96 4.92
N THR A 35 21.13 0.53 6.00
CA THR A 35 19.71 0.13 6.01
C THR A 35 18.77 1.15 6.66
N THR A 36 19.34 2.18 7.27
CA THR A 36 18.61 3.24 7.95
C THR A 36 18.46 4.43 7.01
N CYS A 37 17.28 5.06 6.97
CA CYS A 37 17.07 6.27 6.18
C CYS A 37 17.29 7.54 7.03
N VAL A 38 17.55 8.67 6.37
CA VAL A 38 17.58 9.98 7.02
C VAL A 38 16.25 10.31 7.73
N SER A 39 16.30 11.13 8.77
CA SER A 39 15.11 11.54 9.54
C SER A 39 13.98 12.04 8.63
N GLY A 40 12.76 11.58 8.89
CA GLY A 40 11.58 11.86 8.06
C GLY A 40 11.41 10.90 6.87
N TYR A 41 12.29 9.90 6.73
CA TYR A 41 12.22 8.83 5.74
C TYR A 41 12.32 7.45 6.41
N TYR A 42 11.71 6.44 5.81
CA TYR A 42 11.82 5.05 6.24
C TYR A 42 12.12 4.12 5.05
N CYS A 43 12.68 2.95 5.36
CA CYS A 43 13.07 1.99 4.33
C CYS A 43 11.87 1.14 3.90
N SER A 44 11.28 1.46 2.74
CA SER A 44 10.16 0.71 2.18
C SER A 44 10.64 -0.39 1.23
N ASN A 45 9.99 -1.56 1.29
CA ASN A 45 10.28 -2.66 0.38
C ASN A 45 9.64 -2.39 -1.00
N ILE A 46 10.44 -2.36 -2.07
CA ILE A 46 9.93 -2.28 -3.45
C ILE A 46 9.93 -3.67 -4.09
N ASN A 47 11.01 -4.42 -3.90
CA ASN A 47 11.09 -5.83 -4.28
C ASN A 47 12.18 -6.55 -3.44
N ALA A 48 12.38 -7.84 -3.69
CA ALA A 48 13.32 -8.66 -2.93
C ALA A 48 14.78 -8.13 -2.99
N TYR A 49 15.18 -7.46 -4.07
CA TYR A 49 16.54 -6.96 -4.29
C TYR A 49 16.69 -5.45 -4.03
N TYR A 50 15.59 -4.73 -3.82
CA TYR A 50 15.61 -3.26 -3.74
C TYR A 50 14.57 -2.72 -2.77
N PHE A 51 15.04 -1.97 -1.78
CA PHE A 51 14.24 -1.27 -0.78
C PHE A 51 14.67 0.19 -0.82
N GLN A 52 13.73 1.14 -0.71
CA GLN A 52 13.99 2.57 -0.92
C GLN A 52 13.57 3.43 0.27
N CYS A 53 14.37 4.45 0.58
CA CYS A 53 14.01 5.47 1.55
C CYS A 53 12.90 6.38 1.03
N VAL A 54 11.69 6.26 1.56
CA VAL A 54 10.53 7.07 1.16
C VAL A 54 10.04 7.95 2.33
N PRO A 55 9.39 9.09 2.06
CA PRO A 55 8.91 9.98 3.11
C PRO A 55 7.95 9.28 4.08
N GLY A 56 8.16 9.48 5.38
CA GLY A 56 7.35 8.91 6.45
C GLY A 56 8.15 8.68 7.72
N VAL A 57 7.48 8.58 8.86
CA VAL A 57 8.12 8.25 10.13
C VAL A 57 8.07 6.73 10.34
N ALA A 58 9.24 6.09 10.35
CA ALA A 58 9.32 4.70 10.79
C ALA A 58 8.89 4.63 12.26
N SER A 59 7.93 3.77 12.60
CA SER A 59 7.85 3.26 13.97
C SER A 59 9.07 2.38 14.20
N SER A 60 10.03 2.89 14.97
CA SER A 60 11.22 2.17 15.38
C SER A 60 10.84 0.86 16.07
N SER A 61 10.81 -0.25 15.33
CA SER A 61 11.00 -1.57 15.93
C SER A 61 12.50 -1.81 16.00
N ALA A 62 13.04 -1.67 17.20
CA ALA A 62 14.42 -2.03 17.50
C ALA A 62 14.61 -3.53 17.23
N SER A 63 15.33 -3.86 16.16
CA SER A 63 15.81 -5.22 15.90
C SER A 63 16.89 -5.54 16.93
N THR A 64 16.58 -6.36 17.92
CA THR A 64 17.56 -6.93 18.84
C THR A 64 18.58 -7.73 18.03
N ALA A 65 19.85 -7.32 18.10
CA ALA A 65 20.97 -8.10 17.63
C ALA A 65 21.08 -9.37 18.48
N SER A 66 21.09 -10.54 17.83
CA SER A 66 21.55 -11.78 18.45
C SER A 66 22.62 -12.44 17.56
N THR A 67 23.76 -12.63 18.20
CA THR A 67 25.04 -13.14 17.74
C THR A 67 25.01 -14.59 17.25
N SER A 68 25.68 -14.80 16.11
CA SER A 68 26.56 -15.93 15.75
C SER A 68 26.35 -17.30 16.40
N SER A 69 26.12 -18.32 15.58
CA SER A 69 26.77 -19.63 15.66
C SER A 69 26.80 -20.29 14.27
N ALA A 70 27.97 -20.82 13.92
CA ALA A 70 28.37 -21.30 12.59
C ALA A 70 27.93 -22.77 12.32
N PRO A 71 28.39 -23.43 11.24
CA PRO A 71 27.58 -23.89 10.11
C PRO A 71 27.23 -25.39 10.18
N GLN A 72 26.11 -25.79 9.57
CA GLN A 72 25.90 -27.19 9.18
C GLN A 72 25.72 -27.34 7.68
N THR A 73 26.67 -28.08 7.14
CA THR A 73 26.77 -28.68 5.83
C THR A 73 25.63 -29.67 5.62
N THR A 74 24.83 -29.45 4.57
CA THR A 74 24.14 -30.54 3.90
C THR A 74 24.23 -30.33 2.40
N THR A 75 25.11 -31.12 1.80
CA THR A 75 25.21 -31.37 0.37
C THR A 75 23.88 -31.93 -0.12
N SER A 76 23.30 -31.31 -1.13
CA SER A 76 22.47 -32.00 -2.11
C SER A 76 22.61 -31.31 -3.46
N LYS A 77 23.44 -31.95 -4.30
CA LYS A 77 23.46 -31.81 -5.75
C LYS A 77 22.05 -32.08 -6.28
N THR A 78 21.45 -31.14 -7.00
CA THR A 78 20.64 -31.46 -8.19
C THR A 78 20.76 -30.33 -9.21
N THR A 79 21.59 -30.59 -10.21
CA THR A 79 21.44 -30.27 -11.64
C THR A 79 20.64 -29.03 -12.03
N ALA A 80 21.38 -28.06 -12.57
CA ALA A 80 20.85 -27.00 -13.43
C ALA A 80 20.19 -27.59 -14.69
N THR A 81 19.01 -27.11 -15.04
CA THR A 81 18.51 -27.17 -16.41
C THR A 81 17.90 -25.82 -16.74
N THR A 82 18.66 -25.06 -17.52
CA THR A 82 18.19 -23.92 -18.31
C THR A 82 17.17 -24.40 -19.33
N THR A 83 15.99 -23.79 -19.35
CA THR A 83 15.16 -23.72 -20.56
C THR A 83 14.50 -22.35 -20.60
N ALA A 84 14.87 -21.59 -21.63
CA ALA A 84 14.30 -20.30 -21.97
C ALA A 84 12.98 -20.48 -22.74
N SER A 85 12.15 -19.44 -22.65
CA SER A 85 11.04 -19.09 -23.55
C SER A 85 9.81 -20.00 -23.54
N SER A 86 8.66 -19.46 -23.16
CA SER A 86 7.80 -18.70 -24.08
C SER A 86 6.44 -18.40 -23.44
N THR A 87 5.93 -17.23 -23.79
CA THR A 87 4.57 -16.75 -23.61
C THR A 87 3.53 -17.83 -23.87
N THR A 88 2.71 -18.13 -22.88
CA THR A 88 1.30 -18.47 -23.12
C THR A 88 0.45 -17.60 -22.22
N SER A 89 -0.04 -16.51 -22.82
CA SER A 89 -1.24 -15.82 -22.37
C SER A 89 -2.34 -16.86 -22.24
N ALA A 90 -2.60 -17.33 -21.03
CA ALA A 90 -3.87 -17.95 -20.71
C ALA A 90 -4.86 -16.80 -20.54
N SER A 91 -5.63 -16.62 -21.60
CA SER A 91 -6.74 -15.69 -21.75
C SER A 91 -7.50 -15.53 -20.45
N ALA A 92 -7.45 -14.33 -19.87
CA ALA A 92 -8.49 -13.90 -18.97
C ALA A 92 -9.85 -14.18 -19.67
N PRO A 93 -10.87 -14.70 -18.98
CA PRO A 93 -12.21 -14.58 -19.53
C PRO A 93 -12.38 -13.10 -19.84
N ALA A 94 -12.67 -12.79 -21.10
CA ALA A 94 -12.93 -11.43 -21.52
C ALA A 94 -14.06 -10.92 -20.64
N SER A 95 -13.71 -10.11 -19.64
CA SER A 95 -14.67 -9.35 -18.86
C SER A 95 -15.50 -8.62 -19.89
N SER A 96 -16.78 -8.97 -19.96
CA SER A 96 -17.79 -8.19 -20.65
C SER A 96 -17.49 -6.74 -20.31
N ALA A 97 -17.18 -5.91 -21.31
CA ALA A 97 -16.64 -4.57 -21.13
C ALA A 97 -17.54 -3.79 -20.16
N THR A 98 -17.19 -3.87 -18.88
CA THR A 98 -17.97 -3.30 -17.81
C THR A 98 -17.49 -1.87 -17.79
N SER A 99 -18.29 -1.00 -18.40
CA SER A 99 -18.02 0.43 -18.46
C SER A 99 -17.74 0.95 -17.05
N GLY A 100 -16.86 1.95 -16.93
CA GLY A 100 -16.49 2.58 -15.67
C GLY A 100 -15.01 2.51 -15.36
N VAL A 101 -14.66 3.01 -14.18
CA VAL A 101 -13.29 3.09 -13.67
C VAL A 101 -13.14 2.21 -12.45
N GLN A 102 -11.97 1.62 -12.26
CA GLN A 102 -11.66 0.96 -11.00
C GLN A 102 -11.33 2.01 -9.92
N ILE A 103 -11.40 1.61 -8.66
CA ILE A 103 -10.97 2.41 -7.51
C ILE A 103 -9.97 1.56 -6.73
N ARG A 104 -8.81 2.11 -6.35
CA ARG A 104 -7.75 1.39 -5.65
C ARG A 104 -7.12 2.20 -4.52
N ALA A 105 -6.49 1.51 -3.57
CA ALA A 105 -5.64 2.17 -2.59
C ALA A 105 -4.21 2.33 -3.10
N VAL A 106 -3.54 3.40 -2.65
CA VAL A 106 -2.19 3.78 -3.10
C VAL A 106 -1.16 3.76 -1.97
N GLN A 107 -1.52 3.23 -0.81
CA GLN A 107 -0.66 3.12 0.36
C GLN A 107 -0.60 1.68 0.88
N ASP A 108 0.57 1.27 1.38
CA ASP A 108 0.73 0.03 2.13
C ASP A 108 -0.14 0.02 3.41
N PRO A 109 -0.57 -1.16 3.88
CA PRO A 109 -0.34 -2.51 3.33
C PRO A 109 -1.33 -2.94 2.24
N ILE A 110 -2.14 -2.01 1.72
CA ILE A 110 -3.24 -2.27 0.79
C ILE A 110 -2.96 -1.72 -0.61
N PHE A 111 -1.70 -1.40 -0.91
CA PHE A 111 -1.26 -0.88 -2.20
C PHE A 111 -1.67 -1.85 -3.33
N HIS A 112 -2.25 -1.32 -4.40
CA HIS A 112 -2.80 -2.11 -5.51
C HIS A 112 -3.90 -3.11 -5.12
N LEU A 113 -4.60 -2.87 -4.01
CA LEU A 113 -5.88 -3.50 -3.76
C LEU A 113 -7.02 -2.60 -4.26
N TYR A 114 -8.00 -3.24 -4.88
CA TYR A 114 -9.07 -2.61 -5.64
C TYR A 114 -10.40 -2.79 -4.92
N LEU A 115 -11.28 -1.80 -5.02
CA LEU A 115 -12.60 -1.79 -4.39
C LEU A 115 -13.52 -2.84 -5.04
N GLN A 116 -14.21 -3.60 -4.20
CA GLN A 116 -15.04 -4.74 -4.60
C GLN A 116 -16.27 -4.80 -3.72
N ASN A 117 -17.33 -5.41 -4.26
CA ASN A 117 -18.46 -5.85 -3.45
C ASN A 117 -18.27 -7.32 -3.05
N GLN A 118 -18.17 -7.58 -1.75
CA GLN A 118 -18.21 -8.93 -1.19
C GLN A 118 -19.40 -9.01 -0.21
N ASN A 119 -20.47 -9.69 -0.61
CA ASN A 119 -21.68 -9.85 0.22
C ASN A 119 -22.20 -8.51 0.75
N ASP A 120 -22.41 -7.54 -0.15
CA ASP A 120 -22.87 -6.17 0.13
C ASP A 120 -21.92 -5.32 0.97
N THR A 121 -20.72 -5.84 1.26
CA THR A 121 -19.68 -5.14 2.00
C THR A 121 -18.62 -4.60 1.05
N ALA A 122 -18.21 -3.35 1.27
CA ALA A 122 -17.10 -2.76 0.55
C ALA A 122 -15.76 -3.30 1.07
N VAL A 123 -15.04 -4.02 0.22
CA VAL A 123 -13.72 -4.58 0.53
C VAL A 123 -12.69 -4.17 -0.51
N LEU A 124 -11.42 -4.19 -0.12
CA LEU A 124 -10.26 -4.07 -1.00
C LEU A 124 -9.60 -5.44 -1.16
N GLY A 125 -9.37 -5.82 -2.41
CA GLY A 125 -8.80 -7.12 -2.77
C GLY A 125 -8.05 -7.10 -4.10
N PRO A 126 -7.69 -8.25 -4.68
CA PRO A 126 -6.91 -8.34 -5.91
C PRO A 126 -7.66 -7.78 -7.11
N GLU A 127 -6.92 -7.23 -8.08
CA GLU A 127 -7.46 -6.61 -9.30
C GLU A 127 -8.42 -7.51 -10.09
N ALA A 128 -8.14 -8.82 -10.14
CA ALA A 128 -8.96 -9.78 -10.87
C ALA A 128 -10.42 -9.85 -10.38
N SER A 129 -10.69 -9.37 -9.17
CA SER A 129 -12.03 -9.32 -8.57
C SER A 129 -12.56 -7.89 -8.42
N SER A 130 -11.85 -6.89 -8.98
CA SER A 130 -12.21 -5.46 -8.87
C SER A 130 -13.61 -5.16 -9.40
N GLY A 131 -14.30 -4.22 -8.77
CA GLY A 131 -15.45 -3.56 -9.37
C GLY A 131 -15.06 -2.48 -10.38
N TYR A 132 -15.97 -2.21 -11.32
CA TYR A 132 -15.90 -1.05 -12.22
C TYR A 132 -17.03 -0.10 -11.87
N PHE A 133 -16.71 1.18 -11.70
CA PHE A 133 -17.60 2.15 -11.09
C PHE A 133 -17.88 3.33 -12.01
N THR A 134 -19.13 3.81 -11.98
CA THR A 134 -19.51 5.13 -12.50
C THR A 134 -19.57 6.12 -11.34
N ILE A 135 -18.91 7.27 -11.47
CA ILE A 135 -18.80 8.26 -10.39
C ILE A 135 -19.43 9.58 -10.85
N GLY A 136 -20.38 10.09 -10.07
CA GLY A 136 -21.11 11.33 -10.38
C GLY A 136 -22.14 11.66 -9.31
N GLY A 137 -21.69 12.11 -8.14
CA GLY A 137 -22.53 12.28 -6.94
C GLY A 137 -22.78 10.97 -6.18
N THR A 138 -22.92 9.87 -6.90
CA THR A 138 -22.91 8.50 -6.36
C THR A 138 -21.68 7.74 -6.89
N ILE A 139 -21.36 6.61 -6.26
CA ILE A 139 -20.41 5.62 -6.79
C ILE A 139 -21.22 4.37 -7.08
N ALA A 140 -21.45 4.08 -8.35
CA ALA A 140 -22.28 2.98 -8.83
C ALA A 140 -21.40 1.86 -9.38
N LEU A 141 -21.44 0.69 -8.76
CA LEU A 141 -20.84 -0.55 -9.23
C LEU A 141 -21.61 -1.09 -10.44
N ASN A 142 -20.91 -1.23 -11.55
CA ASN A 142 -21.40 -1.80 -12.80
C ASN A 142 -21.07 -3.31 -12.85
N GLY A 143 -21.88 -4.11 -13.55
CA GLY A 143 -21.62 -5.55 -13.73
C GLY A 143 -22.82 -6.47 -13.54
N GLY A 144 -23.99 -5.94 -13.17
CA GLY A 144 -25.26 -6.69 -13.09
C GLY A 144 -26.36 -6.08 -13.98
N ALA A 145 -27.59 -6.59 -13.88
CA ALA A 145 -28.76 -6.05 -14.58
C ALA A 145 -29.12 -4.62 -14.12
N ALA A 146 -28.76 -4.28 -12.88
CA ALA A 146 -28.87 -2.95 -12.29
C ALA A 146 -27.60 -2.65 -11.47
N PRO A 147 -27.20 -1.37 -11.35
CA PRO A 147 -26.04 -1.00 -10.55
C PRO A 147 -26.32 -1.15 -9.05
N LEU A 148 -25.24 -1.37 -8.28
CA LEU A 148 -25.25 -1.25 -6.82
C LEU A 148 -24.51 0.02 -6.43
N TYR A 149 -25.01 0.75 -5.44
CA TYR A 149 -24.46 2.02 -5.00
C TYR A 149 -23.67 1.85 -3.72
N LEU A 150 -22.49 2.45 -3.67
CA LEU A 150 -21.68 2.55 -2.46
C LEU A 150 -22.33 3.55 -1.49
N ASN A 151 -22.75 3.04 -0.35
CA ASN A 151 -23.45 3.79 0.68
C ASN A 151 -22.60 3.88 1.95
N ILE A 152 -22.84 4.94 2.72
CA ILE A 152 -22.19 5.16 4.02
C ILE A 152 -23.20 4.80 5.11
N GLY A 153 -22.78 3.95 6.04
CA GLY A 153 -23.57 3.56 7.21
C GLY A 153 -23.94 4.73 8.12
N SER A 154 -24.87 4.49 9.02
CA SER A 154 -25.42 5.48 9.96
C SER A 154 -24.95 5.26 11.41
N GLU A 155 -23.80 4.59 11.60
CA GLU A 155 -23.23 4.33 12.93
C GLU A 155 -22.89 5.64 13.66
N THR A 156 -22.54 5.55 14.95
CA THR A 156 -22.13 6.72 15.76
C THR A 156 -20.63 6.84 15.95
N THR A 157 -19.87 5.75 15.78
CA THR A 157 -18.39 5.70 15.81
C THR A 157 -17.75 6.69 14.85
N SER A 158 -16.48 7.05 14.94
CA SER A 158 -15.92 7.93 13.91
C SER A 158 -15.66 7.24 12.57
N TYR A 159 -15.59 5.91 12.53
CA TYR A 159 -15.59 5.13 11.30
C TYR A 159 -17.02 4.74 10.90
N ARG A 160 -17.36 4.86 9.62
CA ARG A 160 -18.66 4.48 9.05
C ARG A 160 -18.47 3.27 8.15
N SER A 161 -19.38 2.30 8.24
CA SER A 161 -19.35 1.17 7.31
C SER A 161 -19.61 1.64 5.88
N LEU A 162 -19.02 0.94 4.92
CA LEU A 162 -19.29 1.13 3.51
C LEU A 162 -19.95 -0.15 2.98
N THR A 163 -21.12 0.02 2.36
CA THR A 163 -21.94 -1.09 1.87
C THR A 163 -22.38 -0.85 0.44
N PHE A 164 -22.70 -1.91 -0.28
CA PHE A 164 -23.31 -1.84 -1.61
C PHE A 164 -24.79 -2.18 -1.50
N GLY A 165 -25.65 -1.33 -2.07
CA GLY A 165 -27.10 -1.56 -2.09
C GLY A 165 -27.72 -1.14 -3.41
N SER A 166 -28.91 -1.67 -3.71
CA SER A 166 -29.64 -1.33 -4.94
C SER A 166 -30.17 0.12 -4.98
N THR A 167 -30.11 0.84 -3.85
CA THR A 167 -30.52 2.24 -3.72
C THR A 167 -29.35 3.09 -3.25
N ALA A 168 -29.15 4.25 -3.87
CA ALA A 168 -28.19 5.26 -3.40
C ALA A 168 -28.75 6.01 -2.19
N SER A 169 -28.39 5.60 -0.98
CA SER A 169 -28.74 6.32 0.25
C SER A 169 -27.81 7.50 0.53
N PHE A 170 -26.69 7.60 -0.20
CA PHE A 170 -25.76 8.71 -0.14
C PHE A 170 -25.38 9.20 -1.55
N SER A 171 -25.52 10.50 -1.79
CA SER A 171 -25.28 11.16 -3.08
C SER A 171 -24.27 12.31 -2.98
N GLY A 172 -23.33 12.22 -2.04
CA GLY A 172 -22.29 13.21 -1.82
C GLY A 172 -20.89 12.71 -2.16
N TRP A 173 -20.76 11.69 -3.02
CA TRP A 173 -19.46 11.22 -3.50
C TRP A 173 -18.92 12.13 -4.61
N GLY A 174 -17.61 12.29 -4.68
CA GLY A 174 -16.96 13.08 -5.71
C GLY A 174 -15.49 12.70 -5.88
N LEU A 175 -14.82 13.50 -6.72
CA LEU A 175 -13.40 13.39 -6.99
C LEU A 175 -12.72 14.72 -6.73
N GLU A 176 -11.54 14.66 -6.14
CA GLU A 176 -10.57 15.74 -6.17
C GLU A 176 -9.31 15.25 -6.86
N GLY A 177 -9.10 15.70 -8.10
CA GLY A 177 -8.16 15.04 -9.01
C GLY A 177 -8.63 13.61 -9.28
N ASP A 178 -7.82 12.63 -8.90
CA ASP A 178 -8.15 11.20 -8.95
C ASP A 178 -8.62 10.63 -7.60
N THR A 179 -8.62 11.43 -6.54
CA THR A 179 -8.89 10.97 -5.18
C THR A 179 -10.40 10.93 -4.92
N ILE A 180 -10.88 9.80 -4.41
CA ILE A 180 -12.27 9.63 -3.97
C ILE A 180 -12.49 10.43 -2.69
N ILE A 181 -13.53 11.27 -2.72
CA ILE A 181 -13.91 12.09 -1.57
C ILE A 181 -15.42 12.04 -1.33
N THR A 182 -15.84 12.39 -0.11
CA THR A 182 -17.15 13.01 0.08
C THR A 182 -17.02 14.50 -0.20
N THR A 183 -18.00 15.11 -0.85
CA THR A 183 -17.96 16.53 -1.23
C THR A 183 -18.26 17.45 -0.05
N GLN A 184 -17.82 18.71 -0.15
CA GLN A 184 -18.08 19.73 0.88
C GLN A 184 -19.56 19.92 1.20
N SER A 185 -20.45 19.73 0.22
CA SER A 185 -21.91 19.85 0.38
C SER A 185 -22.57 18.59 0.93
N SER A 186 -21.82 17.50 1.12
CA SER A 186 -22.36 16.25 1.67
C SER A 186 -22.66 16.38 3.17
N LYS A 187 -23.50 15.47 3.69
CA LYS A 187 -23.81 15.35 5.13
C LYS A 187 -22.55 15.24 6.02
N TYR A 188 -21.46 14.71 5.48
CA TYR A 188 -20.21 14.47 6.20
C TYR A 188 -19.13 15.51 5.91
N GLY A 189 -19.46 16.56 5.13
CA GLY A 189 -18.47 17.53 4.63
C GLY A 189 -17.44 16.88 3.72
N ARG A 190 -16.32 17.58 3.48
CA ARG A 190 -15.22 17.04 2.67
C ARG A 190 -14.40 16.03 3.48
N GLN A 191 -14.42 14.77 3.05
CA GLN A 191 -13.63 13.68 3.63
C GLN A 191 -12.89 12.93 2.53
N LEU A 192 -11.66 12.51 2.80
CA LEU A 192 -10.83 11.70 1.90
C LEU A 192 -10.12 10.55 2.62
N ASN A 193 -10.31 10.46 3.93
CA ASN A 193 -9.66 9.48 4.77
C ASN A 193 -10.55 8.25 4.89
N PHE A 194 -9.94 7.11 4.63
CA PHE A 194 -10.53 5.80 4.81
C PHE A 194 -9.69 5.00 5.79
N VAL A 195 -10.28 3.96 6.37
CA VAL A 195 -9.53 2.93 7.09
C VAL A 195 -9.92 1.58 6.51
N ALA A 196 -8.96 0.67 6.38
CA ALA A 196 -9.22 -0.67 5.90
C ALA A 196 -8.70 -1.69 6.91
N CYS A 197 -9.53 -2.67 7.28
CA CYS A 197 -9.22 -3.68 8.29
C CYS A 197 -9.16 -5.06 7.66
N LYS A 198 -8.12 -5.82 7.96
CA LYS A 198 -7.91 -7.14 7.38
C LYS A 198 -8.98 -8.12 7.86
N VAL A 199 -9.71 -8.72 6.91
CA VAL A 199 -10.70 -9.77 7.14
C VAL A 199 -10.37 -10.92 6.19
N GLY A 200 -9.73 -11.97 6.71
CA GLY A 200 -9.22 -13.07 5.87
C GLY A 200 -8.12 -12.59 4.91
N SER A 201 -8.37 -12.72 3.61
CA SER A 201 -7.45 -12.31 2.52
C SER A 201 -7.77 -10.94 1.92
N VAL A 202 -8.85 -10.28 2.36
CA VAL A 202 -9.28 -8.96 1.89
C VAL A 202 -9.23 -7.95 3.03
N PHE A 203 -9.45 -6.68 2.70
CA PHE A 203 -9.55 -5.61 3.69
C PHE A 203 -10.93 -4.97 3.61
N GLN A 204 -11.72 -5.07 4.67
CA GLN A 204 -12.99 -4.34 4.75
C GLN A 204 -12.72 -2.85 4.94
N THR A 205 -13.39 -2.02 4.16
CA THR A 205 -13.11 -0.58 4.07
C THR A 205 -14.21 0.24 4.72
N TYR A 206 -13.80 1.31 5.39
CA TYR A 206 -14.66 2.22 6.13
C TYR A 206 -14.31 3.67 5.78
N LEU A 207 -15.31 4.56 5.79
CA LEU A 207 -15.06 5.99 5.76
C LEU A 207 -14.67 6.47 7.15
N GLN A 208 -13.62 7.27 7.25
CA GLN A 208 -13.12 7.77 8.52
C GLN A 208 -13.47 9.25 8.71
N LEU A 209 -14.20 9.55 9.78
CA LEU A 209 -14.64 10.90 10.16
C LEU A 209 -13.92 11.43 11.41
N GLY A 210 -13.10 10.60 12.08
CA GLY A 210 -12.38 10.94 13.31
C GLY A 210 -11.29 9.91 13.61
N SER A 211 -11.06 9.58 14.88
CA SER A 211 -9.92 8.76 15.32
C SER A 211 -10.24 7.32 15.74
N ASP A 212 -11.52 6.97 15.92
CA ASP A 212 -11.91 5.60 16.22
C ASP A 212 -11.56 4.68 15.04
N VAL A 213 -11.15 3.46 15.33
CA VAL A 213 -10.90 2.42 14.34
C VAL A 213 -11.60 1.13 14.74
N PRO A 214 -12.07 0.30 13.79
CA PRO A 214 -12.59 -1.02 14.11
C PRO A 214 -11.56 -1.87 14.86
N ALA A 215 -12.03 -2.86 15.61
CA ALA A 215 -11.14 -3.82 16.25
C ALA A 215 -10.40 -4.66 15.19
N GLY A 216 -9.14 -4.99 15.48
CA GLY A 216 -8.30 -5.85 14.63
C GLY A 216 -7.14 -5.13 13.97
N SER A 217 -6.57 -5.75 12.92
CA SER A 217 -5.45 -5.19 12.16
C SER A 217 -5.96 -4.27 11.06
N CYS A 218 -5.99 -2.98 11.37
CA CYS A 218 -6.42 -1.93 10.46
C CYS A 218 -5.24 -1.08 9.97
N THR A 219 -5.40 -0.46 8.81
CA THR A 219 -4.47 0.55 8.30
C THR A 219 -4.53 1.83 9.14
N ASN A 220 -3.52 2.69 9.00
CA ASN A 220 -3.70 4.11 9.28
C ASN A 220 -4.48 4.76 8.12
N TYR A 221 -4.92 6.01 8.28
CA TYR A 221 -5.71 6.70 7.25
C TYR A 221 -5.11 6.51 5.85
N VAL A 222 -5.92 5.98 4.94
CA VAL A 222 -5.58 5.75 3.54
C VAL A 222 -6.51 6.56 2.64
N SER A 223 -6.10 6.77 1.40
CA SER A 223 -6.93 7.40 0.37
C SER A 223 -7.20 6.40 -0.75
N LEU A 224 -8.36 6.56 -1.38
CA LEU A 224 -8.75 5.76 -2.53
C LEU A 224 -8.65 6.63 -3.78
N HIS A 225 -8.13 6.06 -4.85
CA HIS A 225 -7.85 6.77 -6.10
C HIS A 225 -8.36 6.00 -7.30
N LEU A 226 -8.63 6.73 -8.37
CA LEU A 226 -8.74 6.15 -9.70
C LEU A 226 -7.35 5.68 -10.16
N PRO A 227 -7.25 4.57 -10.90
CA PRO A 227 -6.01 4.24 -11.57
C PRO A 227 -5.70 5.35 -12.59
N CYS A 228 -4.45 5.81 -12.62
CA CYS A 228 -4.02 6.76 -13.64
C CYS A 228 -4.36 6.18 -15.02
N LEU A 229 -5.07 6.94 -15.85
CA LEU A 229 -5.29 6.60 -17.26
C LEU A 229 -3.93 6.73 -17.95
N CYS A 230 -3.26 5.60 -18.18
CA CYS A 230 -2.03 5.52 -18.96
C CYS A 230 -2.29 5.80 -20.45
#